data_AF-A0A970BAL7-F1
#
_entry.id   AF-A0A970BAL7-F1
#
_cell.length_a   1.000
_cell.length_b   1.000
_cell.length_c   1.000
_cell.angle_alpha   90.00
_cell.angle_beta   90.00
_cell.angle_gamma   90.00
#
_symmetry.space_group_name_H-M   'P 1'
#
loop_
_entity.id
_entity.type
_entity.pdbx_description
1 polymer ?
#
loop_
_entity_poly.entity_id
_entity_poly.type
_entity_poly.pdbx_seq_one_letter_code
_entity_poly.pdbx_strand_id
1 'polypeptide(L)'
;MGEALGDLAKLDAVAAGAGFLAANTLLSGIARIAVTTTAVANGDPLGLVGVGGGSRIVGATSNAERELALAANSVAGGPTTIYARDAVDLGDFSRLNVPDPAIGKLRPGEAGAAAELENYLGGTLQRAPGESGVDFIFDSNSGVNSGKSVDFLLTPDSAARANGINQYFSQNLEGFNSTLLDHVNGADIVPIDTRFLTPENVNLLKGSIGNLPPELQAKIILFK
;
A
#
# COMPACT_ATOMS: atom_id res chain seq x y z
N MET A 1 -30.62 11.75 -54.08
CA MET A 1 -29.31 11.51 -54.72
C MET A 1 -28.30 12.11 -53.76
N GLY A 2 -27.68 11.35 -52.87
CA GLY A 2 -26.57 10.43 -53.13
C GLY A 2 -25.34 11.08 -52.49
N GLU A 3 -24.87 10.54 -51.34
CA GLU A 3 -23.53 9.96 -51.12
C GLU A 3 -22.34 10.91 -51.42
N ALA A 4 -21.19 10.92 -50.75
CA ALA A 4 -20.62 10.40 -49.51
C ALA A 4 -19.15 10.89 -49.52
N LEU A 5 -18.54 11.10 -48.35
CA LEU A 5 -17.09 10.93 -48.02
C LEU A 5 -16.02 11.75 -48.77
N GLY A 6 -15.13 12.40 -48.00
CA GLY A 6 -13.82 12.84 -48.48
C GLY A 6 -12.99 13.63 -47.46
N ASP A 7 -11.92 13.01 -46.96
CA ASP A 7 -10.69 13.61 -46.43
C ASP A 7 -10.65 14.23 -45.01
N LEU A 8 -10.58 13.31 -44.05
CA LEU A 8 -9.63 13.36 -42.93
C LEU A 8 -8.17 13.33 -43.45
N ALA A 9 -7.60 14.49 -43.76
CA ALA A 9 -6.14 14.68 -43.80
C ALA A 9 -5.80 16.17 -43.92
N LYS A 10 -5.39 16.80 -42.82
CA LYS A 10 -4.45 17.93 -42.74
C LYS A 10 -4.37 18.44 -41.31
N LEU A 11 -3.36 17.99 -40.60
CA LEU A 11 -2.64 18.81 -39.63
C LEU A 11 -1.26 18.20 -39.49
N ASP A 12 -0.40 18.62 -40.41
CA ASP A 12 1.04 18.49 -40.32
C ASP A 12 1.56 19.21 -39.07
N ALA A 13 2.64 18.64 -38.56
CA ALA A 13 3.44 19.09 -37.44
C ALA A 13 3.81 20.58 -37.48
N VAL A 14 4.11 21.16 -36.30
CA VAL A 14 5.46 21.64 -35.93
C VAL A 14 5.44 22.37 -34.58
N ALA A 15 6.49 22.08 -33.79
CA ALA A 15 7.06 22.78 -32.62
C ALA A 15 6.25 22.76 -31.30
N ALA A 16 6.59 21.92 -30.33
CA ALA A 16 7.82 21.94 -29.50
C ALA A 16 8.04 23.29 -28.80
N GLY A 17 7.43 23.45 -27.62
CA GLY A 17 7.63 24.57 -26.72
C GLY A 17 6.85 24.33 -25.44
N ALA A 18 7.54 24.37 -24.30
CA ALA A 18 7.02 24.07 -22.97
C ALA A 18 5.69 24.77 -22.66
N GLY A 19 4.68 23.99 -22.30
CA GLY A 19 3.40 24.50 -21.81
C GLY A 19 2.42 23.35 -21.68
N PHE A 20 2.28 22.78 -20.47
CA PHE A 20 1.13 21.93 -20.20
C PHE A 20 0.05 22.74 -19.48
N LEU A 21 -1.04 22.90 -20.23
CA LEU A 21 -2.24 23.65 -19.95
C LEU A 21 -3.01 23.00 -18.79
N ALA A 22 -3.46 23.83 -17.85
CA ALA A 22 -4.46 23.44 -16.87
C ALA A 22 -5.80 23.12 -17.57
N ALA A 23 -6.46 22.03 -17.19
CA ALA A 23 -7.87 21.80 -17.50
C ALA A 23 -8.64 21.51 -16.21
N ASN A 24 -9.33 22.56 -15.77
CA ASN A 24 -10.35 22.54 -14.74
C ASN A 24 -11.69 22.11 -15.38
N THR A 25 -12.40 21.13 -14.81
CA THR A 25 -13.86 21.05 -14.97
C THR A 25 -14.49 20.37 -13.76
N LEU A 26 -15.06 21.21 -12.88
CA LEU A 26 -16.05 20.86 -11.87
C LEU A 26 -17.38 20.49 -12.55
N LEU A 27 -17.94 19.31 -12.25
CA LEU A 27 -19.40 19.09 -12.20
C LEU A 27 -19.74 17.80 -11.42
N SER A 28 -20.52 18.01 -10.34
CA SER A 28 -21.23 17.06 -9.47
C SER A 28 -20.43 15.97 -8.74
N GLY A 29 -20.07 16.25 -7.48
CA GLY A 29 -20.19 15.31 -6.34
C GLY A 29 -19.32 14.03 -6.31
N ILE A 30 -18.52 13.76 -7.32
CA ILE A 30 -17.57 12.64 -7.35
C ILE A 30 -16.24 13.24 -7.79
N ALA A 31 -15.24 13.19 -6.90
CA ALA A 31 -13.87 13.52 -7.29
C ALA A 31 -13.37 12.47 -8.29
N ARG A 32 -13.65 12.69 -9.58
CA ARG A 32 -13.00 11.96 -10.67
C ARG A 32 -11.59 12.52 -10.78
N ILE A 33 -10.61 11.73 -10.35
CA ILE A 33 -9.20 12.03 -10.60
C ILE A 33 -9.01 12.08 -12.12
N ALA A 34 -8.74 13.27 -12.65
CA ALA A 34 -8.28 13.44 -14.01
C ALA A 34 -6.86 12.90 -14.09
N VAL A 35 -6.70 11.69 -14.62
CA VAL A 35 -5.37 11.10 -14.88
C VAL A 35 -4.85 11.71 -16.19
N THR A 36 -4.04 12.78 -16.07
CA THR A 36 -3.26 13.29 -17.20
C THR A 36 -2.00 12.43 -17.33
N THR A 37 -1.96 11.55 -18.32
CA THR A 37 -0.73 10.83 -18.68
C THR A 37 0.20 11.75 -19.47
N THR A 38 1.24 12.30 -18.84
CA THR A 38 2.38 12.85 -19.57
C THR A 38 3.27 11.69 -20.03
N ALA A 39 3.25 11.41 -21.33
CA ALA A 39 4.26 10.55 -21.95
C ALA A 39 5.63 11.26 -21.82
N VAL A 40 6.51 10.73 -21.00
CA VAL A 40 7.94 11.10 -21.00
C VAL A 40 8.58 10.54 -22.27
N ALA A 41 9.40 11.37 -22.92
CA ALA A 41 9.91 11.17 -24.29
C ALA A 41 10.90 10.00 -24.47
N ASN A 42 11.04 9.09 -23.51
CA ASN A 42 11.93 7.94 -23.58
C ASN A 42 11.16 6.64 -23.30
N GLY A 43 10.44 6.15 -24.31
CA GLY A 43 10.34 4.72 -24.65
C GLY A 43 9.68 3.71 -23.71
N ASP A 44 9.52 3.98 -22.41
CA ASP A 44 8.89 3.04 -21.48
C ASP A 44 7.42 3.44 -21.26
N PRO A 45 6.45 2.76 -21.89
CA PRO A 45 5.06 3.02 -21.58
C PRO A 45 4.81 2.61 -20.13
N LEU A 46 4.25 3.53 -19.34
CA LEU A 46 3.55 3.20 -18.10
C LEU A 46 2.57 2.06 -18.41
N GLY A 47 2.96 0.83 -18.05
CA GLY A 47 2.22 -0.38 -18.37
C GLY A 47 0.95 -0.49 -17.54
N LEU A 48 -0.06 0.30 -17.88
CA LEU A 48 -1.39 0.22 -17.29
C LEU A 48 -2.14 -0.95 -17.94
N VAL A 49 -1.99 -2.16 -17.38
CA VAL A 49 -2.73 -3.33 -17.85
C VAL A 49 -4.13 -3.29 -17.25
N GLY A 50 -5.12 -2.89 -18.05
CA GLY A 50 -6.52 -2.87 -17.67
C GLY A 50 -7.37 -3.87 -18.45
N VAL A 51 -7.77 -4.96 -17.79
CA VAL A 51 -9.02 -5.69 -18.12
C VAL A 51 -9.64 -6.19 -16.80
N GLY A 52 -10.65 -5.45 -16.30
CA GLY A 52 -11.58 -5.91 -15.26
C GLY A 52 -11.04 -5.98 -13.83
N GLY A 53 -10.99 -4.83 -13.13
CA GLY A 53 -10.78 -4.75 -11.68
C GLY A 53 -9.38 -4.30 -11.27
N GLY A 54 -9.26 -3.01 -10.92
CA GLY A 54 -8.04 -2.39 -10.40
C GLY A 54 -7.08 -1.93 -11.51
N SER A 55 -6.74 -0.64 -11.53
CA SER A 55 -5.68 -0.11 -12.38
C SER A 55 -4.34 -0.37 -11.69
N ARG A 56 -3.44 -1.10 -12.35
CA ARG A 56 -2.19 -1.61 -11.77
C ARG A 56 -1.00 -0.88 -12.39
N ILE A 57 -0.15 -0.28 -11.56
CA ILE A 57 1.20 0.15 -11.96
C ILE A 57 2.16 -0.97 -11.54
N VAL A 58 2.86 -1.56 -12.51
CA VAL A 58 3.90 -2.57 -12.28
C VAL A 58 5.25 -1.90 -12.44
N GLY A 59 6.12 -1.96 -11.42
CA GLY A 59 7.51 -1.51 -11.51
C GLY A 59 7.74 -0.02 -11.25
N ALA A 60 7.18 0.54 -10.17
CA ALA A 60 7.51 1.91 -9.75
C ALA A 60 8.97 2.01 -9.32
N THR A 61 9.77 2.72 -10.12
CA THR A 61 11.23 2.91 -9.93
C THR A 61 11.57 4.16 -9.12
N SER A 62 10.59 5.04 -8.92
CA SER A 62 10.74 6.28 -8.14
C SER A 62 9.71 6.40 -7.02
N ASN A 63 10.02 7.18 -5.98
CA ASN A 63 9.11 7.43 -4.85
C ASN A 63 7.77 8.04 -5.30
N ALA A 64 7.79 8.91 -6.32
CA ALA A 64 6.58 9.52 -6.87
C ALA A 64 5.66 8.50 -7.55
N GLU A 65 6.22 7.51 -8.25
CA GLU A 65 5.44 6.43 -8.87
C GLU A 65 4.83 5.49 -7.82
N ARG A 66 5.55 5.26 -6.71
CA ARG A 66 5.05 4.47 -5.57
C ARG A 66 3.89 5.17 -4.87
N GLU A 67 4.01 6.47 -4.61
CA GLU A 67 2.92 7.28 -4.05
C GLU A 67 1.66 7.26 -4.92
N LEU A 68 1.82 7.39 -6.24
CA LEU A 68 0.70 7.35 -7.17
C LEU A 68 0.03 5.96 -7.20
N ALA A 69 0.82 4.89 -7.18
CA ALA A 69 0.31 3.53 -7.12
C ALA A 69 -0.44 3.25 -5.80
N LEU A 70 0.03 3.81 -4.68
CA LEU A 70 -0.67 3.69 -3.41
C LEU A 70 -1.98 4.47 -3.37
N ALA A 71 -1.95 5.72 -3.85
CA ALA A 71 -3.16 6.53 -3.96
C ALA A 71 -4.23 5.82 -4.81
N ALA A 72 -3.83 5.16 -5.90
CA ALA A 72 -4.73 4.38 -6.75
C ALA A 72 -5.33 3.14 -6.07
N ASN A 73 -4.68 2.60 -5.03
CA ASN A 73 -5.16 1.44 -4.27
C ASN A 73 -5.76 1.81 -2.90
N SER A 74 -5.88 3.10 -2.61
CA SER A 74 -6.52 3.63 -1.40
C SER A 74 -7.99 3.92 -1.65
N VAL A 75 -8.86 3.59 -0.69
CA VAL A 75 -10.25 4.04 -0.67
C VAL A 75 -10.31 5.28 0.23
N ALA A 76 -10.99 6.35 -0.21
CA ALA A 76 -11.14 7.55 0.61
C ALA A 76 -11.80 7.19 1.96
N GLY A 77 -11.02 7.28 3.05
CA GLY A 77 -11.47 6.90 4.40
C GLY A 77 -11.55 5.38 4.67
N GLY A 78 -10.91 4.54 3.84
CA GLY A 78 -10.85 3.09 4.02
C GLY A 78 -9.40 2.57 3.99
N PRO A 79 -9.19 1.26 4.26
CA PRO A 79 -7.86 0.67 4.23
C PRO A 79 -7.26 0.72 2.82
N THR A 80 -5.94 0.93 2.76
CA THR A 80 -5.18 0.80 1.52
C THR A 80 -4.86 -0.67 1.28
N THR A 81 -4.97 -1.15 0.04
CA THR A 81 -4.56 -2.53 -0.31
C THR A 81 -3.29 -2.48 -1.15
N ILE A 82 -2.28 -3.27 -0.81
CA ILE A 82 -1.10 -3.45 -1.66
C ILE A 82 -1.00 -4.91 -2.10
N TYR A 83 -0.68 -5.12 -3.36
CA TYR A 83 -0.47 -6.46 -3.93
C TYR A 83 0.99 -6.85 -3.74
N ALA A 84 1.29 -7.35 -2.55
CA ALA A 84 2.62 -7.57 -2.01
C ALA A 84 3.22 -8.83 -2.64
N ARG A 85 4.00 -8.63 -3.72
CA ARG A 85 4.59 -9.69 -4.56
C ARG A 85 6.05 -9.48 -4.90
N ASP A 86 6.63 -8.37 -4.44
CA ASP A 86 8.00 -8.04 -4.77
C ASP A 86 8.95 -8.88 -3.92
N ALA A 87 10.03 -9.35 -4.55
CA ALA A 87 11.06 -10.04 -3.82
C ALA A 87 11.67 -9.07 -2.79
N VAL A 88 11.71 -9.52 -1.54
CA VAL A 88 12.38 -8.79 -0.47
C VAL A 88 13.89 -8.97 -0.61
N ASP A 89 14.66 -7.88 -0.56
CA ASP A 89 16.11 -7.94 -0.50
C ASP A 89 16.57 -8.58 0.82
N LEU A 90 17.51 -9.52 0.75
CA LEU A 90 17.99 -10.25 1.93
C LEU A 90 18.80 -9.36 2.88
N GLY A 91 19.44 -8.30 2.36
CA GLY A 91 20.12 -7.28 3.15
C GLY A 91 19.13 -6.46 3.95
N ASP A 92 18.03 -6.01 3.33
CA ASP A 92 16.95 -5.29 4.01
C ASP A 92 16.29 -6.16 5.08
N PHE A 93 15.95 -7.41 4.75
CA PHE A 93 15.45 -8.37 5.73
C PHE A 93 16.43 -8.54 6.91
N SER A 94 17.72 -8.74 6.63
CA SER A 94 18.72 -8.97 7.68
C SER A 94 18.91 -7.74 8.58
N ARG A 95 18.82 -6.53 8.02
CA ARG A 95 18.85 -5.27 8.78
C ARG A 95 17.65 -5.12 9.71
N LEU A 96 16.47 -5.56 9.26
CA LEU A 96 15.21 -5.42 9.99
C LEU A 96 14.96 -6.57 10.97
N ASN A 97 15.51 -7.75 10.71
CA ASN A 97 15.38 -8.95 11.55
C ASN A 97 16.40 -8.95 12.70
N VAL A 98 16.32 -7.92 13.54
CA VAL A 98 17.04 -7.80 14.81
C VAL A 98 16.13 -8.14 15.98
N PRO A 99 16.67 -8.44 17.18
CA PRO A 99 15.83 -8.72 18.34
C PRO A 99 14.87 -7.57 18.63
N ASP A 100 13.58 -7.90 18.72
CA ASP A 100 12.54 -6.99 19.19
C ASP A 100 12.85 -6.62 20.65
N PRO A 101 13.07 -5.34 20.96
CA PRO A 101 13.45 -4.91 22.31
C PRO A 101 12.42 -5.24 23.39
N ALA A 102 11.13 -5.38 23.04
CA ALA A 102 10.08 -5.68 24.01
C ALA A 102 10.11 -7.15 24.48
N ILE A 103 10.58 -8.07 23.64
CA ILE A 103 10.56 -9.52 23.93
C ILE A 103 11.94 -10.20 23.88
N GLY A 104 12.98 -9.49 23.42
CA GLY A 104 14.36 -9.99 23.30
C GLY A 104 14.56 -11.10 22.27
N LYS A 105 13.67 -11.23 21.27
CA LYS A 105 13.69 -12.30 20.26
C LYS A 105 13.54 -11.73 18.85
N LEU A 106 14.02 -12.48 17.85
CA LEU A 106 13.79 -12.17 16.45
C LEU A 106 12.30 -12.31 16.09
N ARG A 107 11.84 -11.45 15.17
CA ARG A 107 10.48 -11.43 14.62
C ARG A 107 10.56 -11.47 13.08
N PRO A 108 10.94 -12.61 12.49
CA PRO A 108 11.16 -12.71 11.05
C PRO A 108 9.89 -12.44 10.22
N GLY A 109 8.69 -12.73 10.75
CA GLY A 109 7.44 -12.41 10.06
C GLY A 109 7.28 -10.90 9.85
N GLU A 110 7.55 -10.11 10.89
CA GLU A 110 7.52 -8.65 10.81
C GLU A 110 8.66 -8.08 10.01
N ALA A 111 9.88 -8.61 10.15
CA ALA A 111 11.02 -8.12 9.40
C ALA A 111 10.82 -8.29 7.89
N GLY A 112 10.24 -9.42 7.45
CA GLY A 112 9.85 -9.63 6.07
C GLY A 112 8.77 -8.66 5.61
N ALA A 113 7.74 -8.47 6.43
CA ALA A 113 6.66 -7.52 6.15
C ALA A 113 7.15 -6.06 6.07
N ALA A 114 8.09 -5.67 6.93
CA ALA A 114 8.73 -4.35 6.93
C ALA A 114 9.58 -4.12 5.69
N ALA A 115 10.42 -5.09 5.33
CA ALA A 115 11.24 -4.98 4.12
C ALA A 115 10.37 -4.90 2.85
N GLU A 116 9.25 -5.64 2.83
CA GLU A 116 8.29 -5.52 1.74
C GLU A 116 7.57 -4.17 1.76
N LEU A 117 7.24 -3.63 2.93
CA LEU A 117 6.62 -2.30 3.05
C LEU A 117 7.51 -1.19 2.48
N GLU A 118 8.84 -1.26 2.67
CA GLU A 118 9.80 -0.32 2.07
C GLU A 118 9.68 -0.29 0.52
N ASN A 119 9.33 -1.41 -0.12
CA ASN A 119 9.09 -1.48 -1.58
C ASN A 119 7.86 -0.68 -2.03
N TYR A 120 6.90 -0.42 -1.15
CA TYR A 120 5.64 0.25 -1.50
C TYR A 120 5.59 1.68 -0.97
N LEU A 121 6.08 1.90 0.25
CA LEU A 121 6.05 3.21 0.89
C LEU A 121 7.29 4.06 0.59
N GLY A 122 8.34 3.44 0.04
CA GLY A 122 9.65 4.05 -0.06
C GLY A 122 10.23 4.35 1.33
N GLY A 123 11.44 4.89 1.34
CA GLY A 123 12.16 5.15 2.58
C GLY A 123 12.70 3.87 3.22
N THR A 124 13.16 3.99 4.46
CA THR A 124 13.83 2.91 5.20
C THR A 124 13.24 2.83 6.60
N LEU A 125 12.85 1.63 7.01
CA LEU A 125 12.37 1.31 8.34
C LEU A 125 13.54 0.91 9.24
N GLN A 126 13.34 1.11 10.54
CA GLN A 126 14.20 0.57 11.58
C GLN A 126 13.33 0.05 12.72
N ARG A 127 13.77 -1.04 13.35
CA ARG A 127 13.12 -1.56 14.55
C ARG A 127 13.07 -0.44 15.60
N ALA A 128 11.89 -0.16 16.14
CA ALA A 128 11.72 0.93 17.07
C ALA A 128 12.47 0.64 18.39
N PRO A 129 12.92 1.67 19.12
CA PRO A 129 13.51 1.48 20.44
C PRO A 129 12.48 0.95 21.44
N GLY A 130 12.90 0.17 22.44
CA GLY A 130 11.97 -0.63 23.27
C GLY A 130 10.93 0.13 24.10
N GLU A 131 11.05 1.44 24.25
CA GLU A 131 10.05 2.27 24.96
C GLU A 131 9.04 2.93 24.00
N SER A 132 9.11 2.65 22.69
CA SER A 132 8.31 3.33 21.66
C SER A 132 6.82 2.95 21.65
N GLY A 133 6.48 1.73 22.10
CA GLY A 133 5.13 1.19 21.99
C GLY A 133 4.69 0.83 20.56
N VAL A 134 5.61 0.79 19.59
CA VAL A 134 5.37 0.43 18.17
C VAL A 134 6.48 -0.47 17.65
N ASP A 135 6.24 -1.21 16.58
CA ASP A 135 7.23 -2.16 16.05
C ASP A 135 8.37 -1.49 15.29
N PHE A 136 8.09 -0.57 14.37
CA PHE A 136 9.08 0.09 13.52
C PHE A 136 8.83 1.59 13.39
N ILE A 137 9.84 2.32 12.96
CA ILE A 137 9.76 3.74 12.62
C ILE A 137 10.48 3.95 11.29
N PHE A 138 9.93 4.76 10.40
CA PHE A 138 10.65 5.22 9.22
C PHE A 138 11.78 6.17 9.62
N ASP A 139 12.99 5.95 9.09
CA ASP A 139 14.14 6.82 9.34
C ASP A 139 13.77 8.30 9.07
N SER A 140 14.12 9.14 10.04
CA SER A 140 13.98 10.60 10.02
C SER A 140 14.58 11.32 8.81
N ASN A 141 15.38 10.63 7.99
CA ASN A 141 15.98 11.18 6.78
C ASN A 141 15.57 10.44 5.49
N SER A 142 14.58 9.54 5.54
CA SER A 142 14.28 8.62 4.43
C SER A 142 12.81 8.66 3.99
N GLY A 143 12.55 9.25 2.82
CA GLY A 143 11.27 9.22 2.13
C GLY A 143 10.18 10.13 2.73
N VAL A 144 8.99 10.11 2.13
CA VAL A 144 7.85 10.96 2.56
C VAL A 144 7.19 10.49 3.85
N ASN A 145 7.44 9.25 4.25
CA ASN A 145 6.93 8.66 5.49
C ASN A 145 7.88 8.84 6.66
N SER A 146 8.92 9.66 6.49
CA SER A 146 9.94 9.89 7.50
C SER A 146 9.38 10.19 8.90
N GLY A 147 9.90 9.49 9.90
CA GLY A 147 9.48 9.62 11.30
C GLY A 147 8.13 8.97 11.64
N LYS A 148 7.36 8.46 10.67
CA LYS A 148 6.11 7.76 10.94
C LYS A 148 6.36 6.41 11.60
N SER A 149 5.51 6.11 12.57
CA SER A 149 5.48 4.84 13.29
C SER A 149 4.71 3.76 12.52
N VAL A 150 5.16 2.52 12.65
CA VAL A 150 4.56 1.36 12.00
C VAL A 150 4.40 0.25 13.02
N ASP A 151 3.23 -0.37 13.03
CA ASP A 151 2.91 -1.46 13.94
C ASP A 151 2.21 -2.59 13.18
N PHE A 152 2.81 -3.77 13.18
CA PHE A 152 2.43 -4.87 12.30
C PHE A 152 1.43 -5.80 12.98
N LEU A 153 0.42 -6.23 12.23
CA LEU A 153 -0.50 -7.27 12.66
C LEU A 153 -0.47 -8.45 11.69
N LEU A 154 -0.74 -9.64 12.25
CA LEU A 154 -0.86 -10.89 11.50
C LEU A 154 0.38 -11.21 10.65
N THR A 155 1.57 -11.02 11.20
CA THR A 155 2.86 -11.35 10.58
C THR A 155 3.46 -12.61 11.22
N PRO A 156 2.90 -13.82 11.01
CA PRO A 156 3.33 -15.02 11.71
C PRO A 156 4.77 -15.41 11.37
N ASP A 157 5.58 -15.67 12.40
CA ASP A 157 6.99 -16.09 12.25
C ASP A 157 7.17 -17.53 11.74
N SER A 158 6.08 -18.29 11.55
CA SER A 158 6.13 -19.67 11.05
C SER A 158 4.80 -20.13 10.47
N ALA A 159 4.86 -21.15 9.60
CA ALA A 159 3.68 -21.81 9.06
C ALA A 159 2.78 -22.41 10.15
N ALA A 160 3.35 -22.96 11.23
CA ALA A 160 2.58 -23.48 12.35
C ALA A 160 1.77 -22.39 13.06
N ARG A 161 2.37 -21.20 13.26
CA ARG A 161 1.67 -20.04 13.83
C ARG A 161 0.60 -19.51 12.88
N ALA A 162 0.88 -19.43 11.58
CA ALA A 162 -0.09 -19.06 10.56
C ALA A 162 -1.33 -20.00 10.55
N ASN A 163 -1.08 -21.31 10.62
CA ASN A 163 -2.15 -22.32 10.71
C ASN A 163 -2.97 -22.19 12.00
N GLY A 164 -2.29 -21.98 13.14
CA GLY A 164 -2.96 -21.76 14.43
C GLY A 164 -3.85 -20.52 14.42
N ILE A 165 -3.37 -19.40 13.87
CA ILE A 165 -4.18 -18.18 13.69
C ILE A 165 -5.43 -18.52 12.88
N ASN A 166 -5.29 -19.19 11.73
CA ASN A 166 -6.44 -19.52 10.89
C ASN A 166 -7.45 -20.44 11.59
N GLN A 167 -6.97 -21.45 12.31
CA GLN A 167 -7.82 -22.41 13.01
C GLN A 167 -8.69 -21.77 14.09
N TYR A 168 -8.15 -20.75 14.77
CA TYR A 168 -8.80 -20.14 15.94
C TYR A 168 -9.18 -18.67 15.75
N PHE A 169 -9.15 -18.15 14.52
CA PHE A 169 -9.36 -16.72 14.25
C PHE A 169 -10.72 -16.23 14.74
N SER A 170 -11.80 -16.94 14.39
CA SER A 170 -13.16 -16.59 14.80
C SER A 170 -13.37 -16.62 16.31
N GLN A 171 -12.71 -17.54 17.01
CA GLN A 171 -12.79 -17.68 18.47
C GLN A 171 -12.05 -16.56 19.20
N ASN A 172 -10.99 -16.03 18.58
CA ASN A 172 -10.19 -14.95 19.13
C ASN A 172 -10.57 -13.57 18.58
N LEU A 173 -11.68 -13.46 17.84
CA LEU A 173 -12.02 -12.25 17.10
C LEU A 173 -12.23 -11.04 18.01
N GLU A 174 -12.84 -11.22 19.18
CA GLU A 174 -13.03 -10.14 20.16
C GLU A 174 -11.69 -9.60 20.70
N GLY A 175 -10.78 -10.52 21.07
CA GLY A 175 -9.43 -10.16 21.51
C GLY A 175 -8.65 -9.48 20.39
N PHE A 176 -8.73 -10.02 19.17
CA PHE A 176 -8.14 -9.41 17.98
C PHE A 176 -8.68 -8.00 17.72
N ASN A 177 -9.98 -7.76 17.88
CA ASN A 177 -10.57 -6.43 17.68
C ASN A 177 -10.04 -5.40 18.69
N SER A 178 -9.82 -5.83 19.93
CA SER A 178 -9.21 -4.98 20.96
C SER A 178 -7.78 -4.62 20.58
N THR A 179 -6.97 -5.62 20.21
CA THR A 179 -5.61 -5.40 19.72
C THR A 179 -5.59 -4.52 18.46
N LEU A 180 -6.46 -4.77 17.48
CA LEU A 180 -6.54 -3.96 16.28
C LEU A 180 -6.80 -2.49 16.63
N LEU A 181 -7.75 -2.23 17.54
CA LEU A 181 -8.07 -0.87 17.98
C LEU A 181 -6.88 -0.20 18.67
N ASP A 182 -6.16 -0.92 19.54
CA ASP A 182 -5.00 -0.39 20.24
C ASP A 182 -3.90 0.03 19.25
N HIS A 183 -3.58 -0.82 18.28
CA HIS A 183 -2.54 -0.57 17.29
C HIS A 183 -2.90 0.59 16.34
N VAL A 184 -4.13 0.67 15.83
CA VAL A 184 -4.54 1.79 14.96
C VAL A 184 -4.64 3.13 15.71
N ASN A 185 -4.79 3.10 17.04
CA ASN A 185 -4.68 4.31 17.85
C ASN A 185 -3.22 4.69 18.13
N GLY A 186 -2.34 3.70 18.34
CA GLY A 186 -0.95 3.89 18.73
C GLY A 186 0.02 4.23 17.60
N ALA A 187 -0.26 3.78 16.37
CA ALA A 187 0.66 3.94 15.24
C ALA A 187 0.09 4.83 14.12
N ASP A 188 0.99 5.33 13.25
CA ASP A 188 0.62 6.08 12.04
C ASP A 188 0.18 5.14 10.91
N ILE A 189 0.80 3.97 10.83
CA ILE A 189 0.59 2.98 9.77
C ILE A 189 0.47 1.59 10.41
N VAL A 190 -0.58 0.85 10.06
CA VAL A 190 -0.82 -0.52 10.57
C VAL A 190 -0.92 -1.50 9.41
N PRO A 191 0.19 -2.09 8.96
CA PRO A 191 0.18 -3.13 7.95
C PRO A 191 -0.34 -4.44 8.52
N ILE A 192 -1.21 -5.11 7.78
CA ILE A 192 -1.78 -6.41 8.13
C ILE A 192 -1.50 -7.38 6.99
N ASP A 193 -0.75 -8.44 7.27
CA ASP A 193 -0.51 -9.48 6.26
C ASP A 193 -1.72 -10.42 6.18
N THR A 194 -2.41 -10.40 5.05
CA THR A 194 -3.61 -11.23 4.83
C THR A 194 -3.34 -12.45 3.96
N ARG A 195 -2.14 -12.60 3.41
CA ARG A 195 -1.82 -13.59 2.37
C ARG A 195 -1.92 -15.03 2.85
N PHE A 196 -1.72 -15.26 4.15
CA PHE A 196 -1.85 -16.58 4.76
C PHE A 196 -3.27 -16.89 5.27
N LEU A 197 -4.16 -15.89 5.35
CA LEU A 197 -5.51 -16.09 5.89
C LEU A 197 -6.39 -16.87 4.91
N THR A 198 -7.29 -17.68 5.46
CA THR A 198 -8.36 -18.28 4.66
C THR A 198 -9.32 -17.18 4.17
N PRO A 199 -10.04 -17.41 3.05
CA PRO A 199 -11.03 -16.44 2.56
C PRO A 199 -12.10 -16.07 3.61
N GLU A 200 -12.49 -17.03 4.45
CA GLU A 200 -13.42 -16.79 5.57
C GLU A 200 -12.83 -15.82 6.59
N ASN A 201 -11.58 -16.03 7.02
CA ASN A 201 -10.92 -15.16 7.99
C ASN A 201 -10.61 -13.77 7.42
N VAL A 202 -10.31 -13.67 6.12
CA VAL A 202 -10.22 -12.37 5.43
C VAL A 202 -11.54 -11.61 5.50
N ASN A 203 -12.68 -12.28 5.37
CA ASN A 203 -13.99 -11.62 5.48
C ASN A 203 -14.28 -11.16 6.92
N LEU A 204 -13.93 -11.97 7.93
CA LEU A 204 -14.04 -11.58 9.34
C LEU A 204 -13.14 -10.37 9.68
N LEU A 205 -11.90 -10.36 9.18
CA LEU A 205 -10.97 -9.23 9.30
C LEU A 205 -11.56 -7.97 8.67
N LYS A 206 -12.09 -8.06 7.44
CA LYS A 206 -12.72 -6.92 6.77
C LYS A 206 -13.93 -6.38 7.52
N GLY A 207 -14.76 -7.25 8.11
CA GLY A 207 -15.85 -6.84 8.98
C GLY A 207 -15.36 -6.06 10.20
N SER A 208 -14.26 -6.53 10.80
CA SER A 208 -13.64 -5.89 11.96
C SER A 208 -13.08 -4.51 11.60
N ILE A 209 -12.36 -4.38 10.48
CA ILE A 209 -11.86 -3.11 9.96
C ILE A 209 -13.01 -2.16 9.61
N GLY A 210 -14.06 -2.68 8.97
CA GLY A 210 -15.22 -1.88 8.57
C GLY A 210 -16.02 -1.28 9.74
N ASN A 211 -15.83 -1.80 10.96
CA ASN A 211 -16.43 -1.26 12.18
C ASN A 211 -15.61 -0.13 12.81
N LEU A 212 -14.38 0.12 12.33
CA LEU A 212 -13.56 1.24 12.80
C LEU A 212 -14.05 2.56 12.18
N PRO A 213 -13.82 3.70 12.85
CA PRO A 213 -13.95 5.01 12.23
C PRO A 213 -13.08 5.15 10.95
N PRO A 214 -13.54 5.86 9.91
CA PRO A 214 -12.81 6.01 8.64
C PRO A 214 -11.36 6.48 8.78
N GLU A 215 -11.09 7.37 9.73
CA GLU A 215 -9.76 7.89 10.02
C GLU A 215 -8.80 6.81 10.56
N LEU A 216 -9.32 5.81 11.27
CA LEU A 216 -8.52 4.67 11.75
C LEU A 216 -8.40 3.61 10.65
N GLN A 217 -9.43 3.42 9.83
CA GLN A 217 -9.35 2.57 8.64
C GLN A 217 -8.26 3.05 7.67
N ALA A 218 -8.13 4.36 7.49
CA ALA A 218 -7.14 4.96 6.59
C ALA A 218 -5.68 4.69 7.00
N LYS A 219 -5.41 4.33 8.26
CA LYS A 219 -4.07 3.94 8.73
C LYS A 219 -3.69 2.50 8.34
N ILE A 220 -4.67 1.68 7.94
CA ILE A 220 -4.45 0.25 7.69
C ILE A 220 -3.97 0.02 6.26
N ILE A 221 -2.96 -0.84 6.11
CA ILE A 221 -2.48 -1.35 4.82
C ILE A 221 -2.66 -2.88 4.79
N LEU A 222 -3.42 -3.41 3.84
CA LEU A 222 -3.60 -4.85 3.66
C LEU A 222 -2.61 -5.39 2.63
N PHE A 223 -1.76 -6.35 3.04
CA PHE A 223 -0.91 -7.08 2.08
C PHE A 223 -1.69 -8.22 1.47
N LYS A 224 -1.68 -8.31 0.14
CA LYS A 224 -2.49 -9.24 -0.65
C LYS A 224 -1.70 -9.92 -1.76
#